data_AF-A0A963J2Y2-F1
#
_entry.id   AF-A0A963J2Y2-F1
#
_cell.length_a   1.000
_cell.length_b   1.000
_cell.length_c   1.000
_cell.angle_alpha   90.00
_cell.angle_beta   90.00
_cell.angle_gamma   90.00
#
_symmetry.space_group_name_H-M   'P 1'
#
loop_
_entity.id
_entity.type
_entity.pdbx_description
1 polymer ?
#
loop_
_entity_poly.entity_id
_entity_poly.type
_entity_poly.pdbx_seq_one_letter_code
_entity_poly.pdbx_strand_id
1 'polypeptide(L)' 'MISITPSRQVRGACPHDCPDTCALLTTVENGVAVRVQGNPAHAQTGGVLCAKVSKYP' A
#
# COMPACT_ATOMS: atom_id res chain seq x y z
N MET A 1 -10.00 12.29 -25.76
CA MET A 1 -10.73 11.19 -25.08
C MET A 1 -9.97 10.91 -23.78
N ILE A 2 -10.47 11.33 -22.62
CA ILE A 2 -9.81 11.07 -21.33
C ILE A 2 -10.36 9.73 -20.81
N SER A 3 -9.51 8.70 -20.80
CA SER A 3 -9.86 7.39 -20.24
C SER A 3 -9.78 7.48 -18.72
N ILE A 4 -10.92 7.55 -18.04
CA ILE A 4 -11.00 7.53 -16.58
C ILE A 4 -10.94 6.07 -16.14
N THR A 5 -9.73 5.58 -15.85
CA THR A 5 -9.57 4.27 -15.23
C THR A 5 -10.14 4.32 -13.81
N PRO A 6 -11.07 3.42 -13.42
CA PRO A 6 -11.50 3.34 -12.04
C PRO A 6 -10.34 2.92 -11.15
N SER A 7 -9.92 3.82 -10.24
CA SER A 7 -8.93 3.53 -9.20
C SER A 7 -9.62 3.02 -7.95
N ARG A 8 -9.05 1.99 -7.32
CA ARG A 8 -9.52 1.46 -6.03
C ARG A 8 -8.35 1.34 -5.05
N GLN A 9 -8.63 1.61 -3.78
CA GLN A 9 -7.71 1.27 -2.70
C GLN A 9 -8.01 -0.12 -2.12
N VAL A 10 -6.96 -0.91 -1.92
CA VAL A 10 -6.98 -2.21 -1.28
C VAL A 10 -6.13 -2.12 -0.01
N ARG A 11 -6.70 -2.55 1.11
CA ARG A 11 -5.97 -2.66 2.38
C ARG A 11 -5.37 -4.06 2.49
N GLY A 12 -4.09 -4.13 2.84
CA GLY A 12 -3.37 -5.39 3.03
C GLY A 12 -2.38 -5.32 4.19
N ALA A 13 -1.63 -6.39 4.38
CA ALA A 13 -0.48 -6.46 5.29
C ALA A 13 0.81 -6.66 4.48
N CYS A 14 1.93 -6.21 5.02
CA CYS A 14 3.25 -6.45 4.44
C CYS A 14 3.53 -7.97 4.34
N PRO A 15 3.95 -8.49 3.18
CA PRO A 15 4.11 -9.94 2.96
C PRO A 15 5.38 -10.52 3.59
N HIS A 16 6.26 -9.68 4.17
CA HIS A 16 7.52 -10.12 4.78
C HIS A 16 7.37 -10.76 6.16
N ASP A 17 6.15 -10.83 6.68
CA ASP A 17 5.80 -11.51 7.94
C ASP A 17 6.73 -11.15 9.12
N CYS A 18 7.13 -9.88 9.18
CA CYS A 18 7.95 -9.36 10.26
C CYS A 18 7.07 -8.86 11.42
N PRO A 19 7.59 -8.77 12.66
CA PRO A 19 6.79 -8.42 13.84
C PRO A 19 6.15 -7.01 13.77
N ASP A 20 6.63 -6.13 12.89
CA ASP A 20 6.03 -4.81 12.67
C ASP A 20 4.60 -4.90 12.12
N THR A 21 4.24 -5.99 11.42
CA THR A 21 2.89 -6.25 10.88
C THR A 21 2.30 -5.08 10.08
N CYS A 22 3.14 -4.38 9.31
CA CYS A 22 2.75 -3.13 8.65
C CYS A 22 1.47 -3.28 7.81
N ALA A 23 0.47 -2.43 8.06
CA ALA A 23 -0.69 -2.32 7.18
C ALA A 23 -0.36 -1.45 5.96
N LEU A 24 -0.70 -1.94 4.77
CA LEU A 24 -0.48 -1.29 3.48
C LEU A 24 -1.81 -0.81 2.89
N LEU A 25 -1.75 0.30 2.16
CA LEU A 25 -2.78 0.78 1.25
C LEU A 25 -2.22 0.74 -0.17
N THR A 26 -2.86 -0.05 -1.02
CA THR A 26 -2.47 -0.24 -2.42
C THR A 26 -3.51 0.39 -3.33
N THR A 27 -3.10 1.36 -4.15
CA THR A 27 -3.91 1.90 -5.24
C THR A 27 -3.77 0.98 -6.45
N VAL A 28 -4.91 0.51 -6.95
CA VAL A 28 -5.01 -0.38 -8.10
C VAL A 28 -5.76 0.32 -9.22
N GLU A 29 -5.18 0.33 -10.41
CA GLU A 29 -5.73 0.88 -11.64
C GLU A 29 -5.65 -0.18 -12.74
N ASN A 30 -6.76 -0.47 -13.44
CA ASN A 30 -6.82 -1.52 -14.48
C ASN A 30 -6.26 -2.89 -14.03
N GLY A 31 -6.46 -3.24 -12.74
CA GLY A 31 -5.95 -4.48 -12.16
C GLY A 31 -4.45 -4.47 -11.81
N VAL A 32 -3.76 -3.34 -11.98
CA VAL A 32 -2.34 -3.18 -11.68
C VAL A 32 -2.16 -2.32 -10.42
N ALA A 33 -1.32 -2.76 -9.49
CA ALA A 33 -0.92 -1.94 -8.35
C ALA A 33 0.02 -0.83 -8.83
N VAL A 34 -0.41 0.43 -8.72
CA VAL A 34 0.33 1.61 -9.20
C VAL A 34 0.92 2.44 -8.06
N ARG A 35 0.43 2.23 -6.83
CA ARG A 35 0.95 2.88 -5.63
C ARG A 35 0.72 2.03 -4.38
N VAL A 36 1.70 1.99 -3.48
CA VAL A 36 1.73 1.25 -2.23
C VAL A 36 2.32 2.18 -1.18
N GLN A 37 1.55 2.41 -0.13
CA GLN A 37 1.96 3.26 0.98
C GLN A 37 1.55 2.61 2.30
N GLY A 38 2.19 3.00 3.40
CA GLY A 38 1.75 2.58 4.72
C GLY A 38 0.40 3.21 5.06
N ASN A 39 -0.42 2.48 5.80
CA ASN A 39 -1.70 2.99 6.30
C ASN A 39 -1.45 3.92 7.51
N PRO A 40 -1.69 5.24 7.41
CA PRO A 40 -1.49 6.16 8.54
C PRO A 40 -2.42 5.86 9.73
N ALA A 41 -3.55 5.19 9.50
CA ALA A 41 -4.48 4.78 10.56
C ALA A 41 -4.04 3.49 11.30
N HIS A 42 -2.93 2.88 10.93
CA HIS A 42 -2.39 1.70 11.62
C HIS A 42 -1.55 2.13 12.81
N ALA A 43 -2.10 2.02 14.02
CA ALA A 43 -1.50 2.55 15.25
C ALA A 43 -0.05 2.08 15.49
N GLN A 44 0.26 0.84 15.14
CA GLN A 44 1.56 0.21 15.39
C GLN A 44 2.68 0.83 14.54
N THR A 45 2.38 1.23 13.29
CA THR A 45 3.40 1.71 12.35
C THR A 45 3.19 3.16 11.93
N GLY A 46 2.03 3.75 12.19
CA GLY A 46 1.70 5.14 11.82
C GLY A 46 1.84 5.44 10.33
N GLY A 47 1.79 4.42 9.46
CA GLY A 47 2.05 4.53 8.03
C GLY A 47 3.53 4.55 7.62
N VAL A 48 4.47 4.42 8.56
CA VAL A 48 5.90 4.28 8.25
C VAL A 48 6.17 2.88 7.68
N LEU A 49 6.98 2.84 6.63
CA LEU A 49 7.44 1.63 5.98
C LEU A 49 8.97 1.52 6.06
N CYS A 50 9.48 0.32 6.31
CA CYS A 50 10.93 0.08 6.34
C CYS A 50 11.54 0.16 4.93
N ALA A 51 12.88 0.29 4.85
CA ALA A 51 13.60 0.41 3.59
C ALA A 51 13.38 -0.77 2.61
N LYS A 52 12.94 -1.94 3.10
CA LYS A 52 12.62 -3.11 2.27
C LYS A 52 11.41 -2.87 1.36
N VAL A 53 10.45 -2.07 1.82
CA VAL A 53 9.13 -1.92 1.16
C VAL A 53 8.72 -0.46 0.93
N SER A 54 9.47 0.52 1.46
CA SER A 54 9.19 1.95 1.23
C SER A 54 9.35 2.41 -0.22
N LYS A 55 9.95 1.57 -1.06
CA LYS A 55 10.15 1.79 -2.50
C LYS A 55 9.23 0.93 -3.37
N TYR A 56 8.26 0.23 -2.78
CA TYR A 56 7.21 -0.38 -3.58
C TYR A 56 6.52 0.72 -4.39
N PRO A 57 6.05 0.40 -5.62
CA PRO A 57 5.41 1.37 -6.51
C PRO A 57 4.35 2.14 -5.75
#